data_AF-A0A316ECZ3-F1
#
_entry.id   AF-A0A316ECZ3-F1
#
_cell.length_a   1.000
_cell.length_b   1.000
_cell.length_c   1.000
_cell.angle_alpha   90.00
_cell.angle_beta   90.00
_cell.angle_gamma   90.00
#
_symmetry.space_group_name_H-M   'P 1'
#
loop_
_entity.id
_entity.type
_entity.pdbx_description
1 polymer ?
#
loop_
_entity_poly.entity_id
_entity_poly.type
_entity_poly.pdbx_seq_one_letter_code
_entity_poly.pdbx_strand_id
1 'polypeptide(L)'
;MEALTAWLELAEARIQLMGDAVGFVTDRSAGSLVALQRALPSLDHEMLLGAAAYLGESLLEVAGGEWRWDERAGGPLVVAGPELGLAPVAPLEEIDAAAGGPAGSLASLHHIWSAAAGPTVPEPVEWAAWQQEAFPAWAATYGPDVTWDFSVSSLDRLEQALRRSGVPAAALTDGSRADFSGGASWYLGEVLRRGLGGVWEDDFEYASLRHVGPGHSRIWPVLALASAVDEPGALRAFYATYSGDPLH
;
A
#
# COMPACT_ATOMS: atom_id res chain seq x y z
N MET A 1 -9.94 -7.46 -31.51
CA MET A 1 -10.91 -7.61 -30.39
C MET A 1 -11.13 -9.09 -30.04
N GLU A 2 -11.45 -9.97 -31.00
CA GLU A 2 -11.63 -11.41 -30.76
C GLU A 2 -10.40 -12.09 -30.12
N ALA A 3 -9.18 -11.75 -30.57
CA ALA A 3 -7.94 -12.30 -30.02
C ALA A 3 -7.70 -11.93 -28.55
N LEU A 4 -8.02 -10.70 -28.15
CA LEU A 4 -7.90 -10.26 -26.76
C LEU A 4 -8.87 -11.01 -25.85
N THR A 5 -10.12 -11.14 -26.28
CA THR A 5 -11.14 -11.86 -25.53
C THR A 5 -10.73 -13.32 -25.32
N ALA A 6 -10.31 -14.01 -26.38
CA ALA A 6 -9.84 -15.39 -26.28
C ALA A 6 -8.62 -15.55 -25.36
N TRP A 7 -7.72 -14.55 -25.34
CA TRP A 7 -6.58 -14.55 -24.44
C TRP A 7 -7.01 -14.38 -22.97
N LEU A 8 -7.88 -13.40 -22.68
CA LEU A 8 -8.39 -13.11 -21.34
C LEU A 8 -9.22 -14.26 -20.75
N GLU A 9 -10.04 -14.93 -21.57
CA GLU A 9 -10.85 -16.08 -21.14
C GLU A 9 -10.00 -17.24 -20.59
N LEU A 10 -8.74 -17.34 -21.02
CA LEU A 10 -7.80 -18.37 -20.60
C LEU A 10 -6.81 -17.88 -19.54
N ALA A 11 -6.74 -16.58 -19.27
CA ALA A 11 -5.73 -15.97 -18.41
C ALA A 11 -5.74 -16.56 -17.00
N GLU A 12 -6.91 -16.59 -16.34
CA GLU A 12 -7.04 -17.09 -14.97
C GLU A 12 -6.67 -18.58 -14.86
N ALA A 13 -7.12 -19.40 -15.80
CA ALA A 13 -6.81 -20.83 -15.82
C ALA A 13 -5.30 -21.08 -15.97
N ARG A 14 -4.61 -20.24 -16.76
CA ARG A 14 -3.15 -20.31 -16.93
C ARG A 14 -2.39 -19.80 -15.72
N ILE A 15 -2.88 -18.75 -15.05
CA ILE A 15 -2.32 -18.26 -13.78
C ILE A 15 -2.41 -19.36 -12.73
N GLN A 16 -3.57 -20.02 -12.61
CA GLN A 16 -3.76 -21.13 -11.66
C GLN A 16 -2.82 -22.31 -11.97
N LEU A 17 -2.75 -22.74 -13.24
CA LEU A 17 -1.85 -23.81 -13.67
C LEU A 17 -0.38 -23.51 -13.32
N MET A 18 0.06 -22.29 -13.59
CA MET A 18 1.42 -21.83 -13.27
C MET A 18 1.65 -21.75 -11.76
N GLY A 19 0.70 -21.20 -10.99
CA GLY A 19 0.78 -21.12 -9.53
C GLY A 19 0.91 -22.49 -8.87
N ASP A 20 0.10 -23.46 -9.30
CA ASP A 20 0.13 -24.85 -8.79
C ASP A 20 1.46 -25.56 -9.10
N ALA A 21 2.05 -25.27 -10.26
CA ALA A 21 3.31 -25.89 -10.68
C ALA A 21 4.53 -25.33 -9.95
N VAL A 22 4.53 -24.02 -9.65
CA VAL A 22 5.70 -23.32 -9.09
C VAL A 22 5.65 -23.25 -7.55
N GLY A 23 4.45 -23.29 -6.96
CA GLY A 23 4.27 -23.36 -5.50
C GLY A 23 4.65 -22.09 -4.74
N PHE A 24 4.58 -20.91 -5.38
CA PHE A 24 4.68 -19.62 -4.70
C PHE A 24 3.30 -19.01 -4.44
N VAL A 25 3.23 -18.07 -3.49
CA VAL A 25 1.98 -17.36 -3.19
C VAL A 25 1.69 -16.37 -4.32
N THR A 26 0.57 -16.55 -5.02
CA THR A 26 0.14 -15.69 -6.14
C THR A 26 -0.58 -14.42 -5.66
N ASP A 27 0.03 -13.66 -4.75
CA ASP A 27 -0.56 -12.45 -4.11
C ASP A 27 -0.37 -11.14 -4.90
N ARG A 28 0.25 -11.20 -6.08
CA ARG A 28 0.55 -10.09 -6.99
C ARG A 28 1.47 -9.02 -6.41
N SER A 29 2.14 -9.33 -5.29
CA SER A 29 3.19 -8.49 -4.71
C SER A 29 4.48 -8.48 -5.54
N ALA A 30 5.33 -7.47 -5.31
CA ALA A 30 6.69 -7.48 -5.84
C ALA A 30 7.48 -8.74 -5.41
N GLY A 31 7.20 -9.28 -4.21
CA GLY A 31 7.84 -10.50 -3.71
C GLY A 31 7.47 -11.75 -4.51
N SER A 32 6.20 -11.89 -4.88
CA SER A 32 5.74 -13.00 -5.73
C SER A 32 6.25 -12.87 -7.16
N LEU A 33 6.44 -11.65 -7.69
CA LEU A 33 7.11 -11.43 -8.98
C LEU A 33 8.61 -11.79 -8.97
N VAL A 34 9.33 -11.60 -7.86
CA VAL A 34 10.70 -12.12 -7.69
C VAL A 34 10.70 -13.66 -7.70
N ALA A 35 9.74 -14.28 -7.02
CA ALA A 35 9.61 -15.73 -6.99
C ALA A 35 9.28 -16.30 -8.37
N LEU A 36 8.34 -15.67 -9.09
CA LEU A 36 7.99 -16.00 -10.47
C LEU A 36 9.20 -15.89 -11.39
N GLN A 37 9.95 -14.79 -11.34
CA GLN A 37 11.13 -14.61 -12.19
C GLN A 37 12.15 -15.75 -12.00
N ARG A 38 12.37 -16.18 -10.75
CA ARG A 38 13.28 -17.28 -10.44
C ARG A 38 12.81 -18.61 -11.05
N ALA A 39 11.51 -18.78 -11.20
CA ALA A 39 10.90 -19.99 -11.75
C ALA A 39 10.86 -20.03 -13.28
N LEU A 40 10.96 -18.88 -13.97
CA LEU A 40 10.85 -18.78 -15.44
C LEU A 40 11.65 -19.84 -16.21
N PRO A 41 12.92 -20.16 -15.87
CA PRO A 41 13.70 -21.14 -16.62
C PRO A 41 13.12 -22.57 -16.59
N SER A 42 12.21 -22.85 -15.66
CA SER A 42 11.56 -24.16 -15.50
C SER A 42 10.15 -24.22 -16.09
N LEU A 43 9.61 -23.10 -16.57
CA LEU A 43 8.24 -23.03 -17.08
C LEU A 43 8.17 -23.52 -18.53
N ASP A 44 7.09 -24.23 -18.84
CA ASP A 44 6.72 -24.53 -20.22
C ASP A 44 5.99 -23.35 -20.88
N HIS A 45 5.63 -23.51 -22.16
CA HIS A 45 5.00 -22.44 -22.92
C HIS A 45 3.65 -21.98 -22.33
N GLU A 46 2.77 -22.89 -21.89
CA GLU A 46 1.48 -22.50 -21.31
C GLU A 46 1.66 -21.80 -19.96
N MET A 47 2.63 -22.25 -19.16
CA MET A 47 2.98 -21.58 -17.91
C MET A 47 3.59 -20.20 -18.13
N LEU A 48 4.36 -19.99 -19.21
CA LEU A 48 4.87 -18.66 -19.57
C LEU A 48 3.73 -17.72 -19.99
N LEU A 49 2.69 -18.22 -20.66
CA LEU A 49 1.47 -17.44 -20.92
C LEU A 49 0.75 -17.07 -19.61
N GLY A 50 0.71 -18.00 -18.65
CA GLY A 50 0.22 -17.74 -17.29
C GLY A 50 1.04 -16.70 -16.53
N ALA A 51 2.37 -16.76 -16.64
CA ALA A 51 3.28 -15.78 -16.06
C ALA A 51 3.06 -14.38 -16.65
N ALA A 52 2.85 -14.28 -17.95
CA ALA A 52 2.56 -13.02 -18.64
C ALA A 52 1.19 -12.45 -18.22
N ALA A 53 0.18 -13.30 -18.10
CA ALA A 53 -1.13 -12.91 -17.56
C ALA A 53 -0.99 -12.41 -16.12
N TYR A 54 -0.28 -13.16 -15.27
CA TYR A 54 -0.04 -12.79 -13.88
C TYR A 54 0.67 -11.45 -13.73
N LEU A 55 1.72 -11.22 -14.52
CA LEU A 55 2.44 -9.94 -14.55
C LEU A 55 1.49 -8.79 -14.90
N GLY A 56 0.70 -8.93 -15.96
CA GLY A 56 -0.17 -7.83 -16.36
C GLY A 56 -1.33 -7.58 -15.40
N GLU A 57 -1.92 -8.62 -14.80
CA GLU A 57 -2.88 -8.45 -13.70
C GLU A 57 -2.23 -7.74 -12.50
N SER A 58 -0.98 -8.07 -12.17
CA SER A 58 -0.25 -7.39 -11.08
C SER A 58 -0.03 -5.90 -11.37
N LEU A 59 0.24 -5.55 -12.63
CA LEU A 59 0.41 -4.16 -13.07
C LEU A 59 -0.92 -3.39 -13.07
N LEU A 60 -2.01 -4.01 -13.54
CA LEU A 60 -3.35 -3.42 -13.51
C LEU A 60 -3.89 -3.26 -12.09
N GLU A 61 -3.55 -4.17 -11.18
CA GLU A 61 -3.94 -4.07 -9.77
C GLU A 61 -3.33 -2.82 -9.12
N VAL A 62 -2.08 -2.48 -9.44
CA VAL A 62 -1.42 -1.32 -8.84
C VAL A 62 -1.65 0.01 -9.53
N ALA A 63 -1.88 0.01 -10.84
CA ALA A 63 -1.97 1.24 -11.63
C ALA A 63 -3.30 1.44 -12.36
N GLY A 64 -4.24 0.51 -12.24
CA GLY A 64 -5.45 0.47 -13.06
C GLY A 64 -5.11 0.35 -14.55
N GLY A 65 -6.04 0.82 -15.39
CA GLY A 65 -5.89 0.79 -16.85
C GLY A 65 -6.64 -0.38 -17.49
N GLU A 66 -6.14 -0.87 -18.61
CA GLU A 66 -6.80 -1.93 -19.37
C GLU A 66 -5.82 -2.81 -20.15
N TRP A 67 -6.29 -4.03 -20.43
CA TRP A 67 -5.68 -4.88 -21.44
C TRP A 67 -6.04 -4.41 -22.84
N ARG A 68 -5.06 -4.46 -23.75
CA ARG A 68 -5.21 -4.25 -25.19
C ARG A 68 -4.53 -5.38 -25.96
N TRP A 69 -4.76 -5.43 -27.27
CA TRP A 69 -4.03 -6.30 -28.18
C TRP A 69 -3.12 -5.48 -29.07
N ASP A 70 -1.84 -5.83 -29.12
CA ASP A 70 -0.93 -5.31 -30.14
C ASP A 70 -1.12 -6.09 -31.43
N GLU A 71 -1.74 -5.48 -32.43
CA GLU A 71 -1.91 -6.08 -33.76
C GLU A 71 -0.56 -6.24 -34.50
N ARG A 72 0.47 -5.46 -34.15
CA ARG A 72 1.79 -5.52 -34.78
C ARG A 72 2.64 -6.64 -34.20
N ALA A 73 2.67 -6.78 -32.87
CA ALA A 73 3.40 -7.85 -32.19
C ALA A 73 2.59 -9.16 -32.10
N GLY A 74 1.27 -9.09 -32.24
CA GLY A 74 0.37 -10.23 -32.15
C GLY A 74 0.19 -10.75 -30.72
N GLY A 75 0.16 -9.86 -29.73
CA GLY A 75 0.15 -10.24 -28.32
C GLY A 75 -0.59 -9.25 -27.40
N PRO A 76 -0.80 -9.62 -26.13
CA PRO A 76 -1.45 -8.77 -25.15
C PRO A 76 -0.55 -7.60 -24.73
N LEU A 77 -1.17 -6.45 -24.52
CA LEU A 77 -0.56 -5.25 -23.96
C LEU A 77 -1.31 -4.84 -22.70
N VAL A 78 -0.58 -4.36 -21.70
CA VAL A 78 -1.13 -3.67 -20.54
C VAL A 78 -0.90 -2.18 -20.74
N VAL A 79 -1.98 -1.42 -20.67
CA VAL A 79 -1.96 0.03 -20.85
C VAL A 79 -2.50 0.68 -19.59
N ALA A 80 -1.64 1.41 -18.88
CA ALA A 80 -2.03 2.22 -17.73
C ALA A 80 -2.97 3.37 -18.14
N GLY A 81 -3.64 3.97 -17.16
CA GLY A 81 -4.37 5.21 -17.36
C GLY A 81 -3.46 6.29 -17.99
N PRO A 82 -3.93 7.06 -18.99
CA PRO A 82 -3.10 8.04 -19.71
C PRO A 82 -2.50 9.12 -18.81
N GLU A 83 -3.14 9.41 -17.68
CA GLU A 83 -2.68 10.34 -16.64
C GLU A 83 -1.38 9.92 -15.96
N LEU A 84 -1.06 8.62 -15.95
CA LEU A 84 0.17 8.11 -15.32
C LEU A 84 1.41 8.27 -16.21
N GLY A 85 1.22 8.56 -17.51
CA GLY A 85 2.32 8.77 -18.46
C GLY A 85 3.25 7.56 -18.65
N LEU A 86 2.80 6.36 -18.26
CA LEU A 86 3.56 5.12 -18.37
C LEU A 86 3.53 4.57 -19.80
N ALA A 87 4.63 3.97 -20.24
CA ALA A 87 4.68 3.25 -21.50
C ALA A 87 3.83 1.97 -21.41
N PRO A 88 3.11 1.57 -22.48
CA PRO A 88 2.48 0.27 -22.57
C PRO A 88 3.50 -0.85 -22.36
N VAL A 89 3.09 -1.88 -21.61
CA VAL A 89 3.92 -3.07 -21.35
C VAL A 89 3.38 -4.23 -22.17
N ALA A 90 4.26 -4.97 -22.84
CA ALA A 90 3.95 -6.25 -23.48
C ALA A 90 4.41 -7.39 -22.55
N PRO A 91 3.53 -8.00 -21.74
CA PRO A 91 3.97 -8.90 -20.68
C PRO A 91 4.74 -10.12 -21.19
N LEU A 92 4.45 -10.61 -22.39
CA LEU A 92 5.20 -11.72 -22.99
C LEU A 92 6.66 -11.34 -23.25
N GLU A 93 6.92 -10.11 -23.71
CA GLU A 93 8.28 -9.61 -23.95
C GLU A 93 9.03 -9.42 -22.64
N GLU A 94 8.35 -8.90 -21.60
CA GLU A 94 8.93 -8.74 -20.27
C GLU A 94 9.28 -10.08 -19.62
N ILE A 95 8.41 -11.10 -19.78
CA ILE A 95 8.70 -12.46 -19.29
C ILE A 95 9.91 -13.07 -20.02
N ASP A 96 9.98 -12.93 -21.34
CA ASP A 96 11.12 -13.43 -22.13
C ASP A 96 12.43 -12.73 -21.74
N ALA A 97 12.40 -11.40 -21.63
CA ALA A 97 13.54 -10.61 -21.19
C ALA A 97 13.99 -10.97 -19.76
N ALA A 98 13.04 -11.22 -18.85
CA ALA A 98 13.32 -11.54 -17.46
C ALA A 98 13.91 -12.95 -17.26
N ALA A 99 13.65 -13.91 -18.15
CA ALA A 99 14.14 -15.28 -18.05
C ALA A 99 15.68 -15.38 -18.17
N GLY A 100 16.31 -14.45 -18.89
CA GLY A 100 17.77 -14.32 -19.02
C GLY A 100 18.36 -13.03 -18.43
N GLY A 101 17.51 -12.18 -17.87
CA GLY A 101 17.86 -10.83 -17.42
C GLY A 101 18.32 -10.73 -15.95
N PRO A 102 18.57 -9.50 -15.48
CA PRO A 102 18.87 -9.25 -14.07
C PRO A 102 17.74 -9.71 -13.16
N ALA A 103 18.10 -10.36 -12.05
CA ALA A 103 17.11 -10.77 -11.05
C ALA A 103 16.35 -9.56 -10.48
N GLY A 104 15.02 -9.68 -10.38
CA GLY A 104 14.14 -8.64 -9.86
C GLY A 104 13.69 -7.61 -10.90
N SER A 105 13.89 -7.84 -12.20
CA SER A 105 13.41 -6.93 -13.25
C SER A 105 11.88 -6.82 -13.24
N LEU A 106 11.16 -7.93 -13.05
CA LEU A 106 9.69 -7.92 -12.95
C LEU A 106 9.21 -7.13 -11.73
N ALA A 107 9.87 -7.32 -10.59
CA ALA A 107 9.58 -6.56 -9.37
C ALA A 107 9.90 -5.07 -9.56
N SER A 108 10.97 -4.74 -10.27
CA SER A 108 11.33 -3.35 -10.58
C SER A 108 10.28 -2.68 -11.47
N LEU A 109 9.77 -3.39 -12.48
CA LEU A 109 8.68 -2.90 -13.33
C LEU A 109 7.40 -2.66 -12.51
N HIS A 110 7.03 -3.60 -11.65
CA HIS A 110 5.91 -3.45 -10.73
C HIS A 110 6.09 -2.25 -9.79
N HIS A 111 7.30 -2.03 -9.25
CA HIS A 111 7.60 -0.84 -8.44
C HIS A 111 7.49 0.46 -9.23
N ILE A 112 7.90 0.49 -10.50
CA ILE A 112 7.74 1.68 -11.36
C ILE A 112 6.26 2.00 -11.55
N TRP A 113 5.44 1.00 -11.87
CA TRP A 113 4.00 1.17 -12.08
C TRP A 113 3.28 1.58 -10.79
N SER A 114 3.59 0.92 -9.67
CA SER A 114 3.07 1.28 -8.35
C SER A 114 3.50 2.69 -7.93
N ALA A 115 4.75 3.09 -8.13
CA ALA A 115 5.21 4.43 -7.78
C ALA A 115 4.54 5.52 -8.63
N ALA A 116 4.28 5.24 -9.91
CA ALA A 116 3.59 6.17 -10.80
C ALA A 116 2.10 6.33 -10.46
N ALA A 117 1.45 5.23 -10.05
CA ALA A 117 0.08 5.26 -9.55
C ALA A 117 -0.06 5.99 -8.20
N GLY A 118 1.05 6.11 -7.46
CA GLY A 118 1.03 6.52 -6.06
C GLY A 118 0.77 5.32 -5.13
N PRO A 119 0.80 5.50 -3.80
CA PRO A 119 0.51 4.41 -2.89
C PRO A 119 -0.87 3.81 -3.19
N THR A 120 -0.91 2.54 -3.61
CA THR A 120 -2.12 1.72 -3.54
C THR A 120 -2.44 1.52 -2.08
N VAL A 121 -3.28 2.40 -1.55
CA VAL A 121 -3.83 2.18 -0.23
C VAL A 121 -4.98 1.17 -0.41
N PRO A 122 -5.05 0.12 0.42
CA PRO A 122 -6.26 -0.68 0.51
C PRO A 122 -7.47 0.23 0.73
N GLU A 123 -8.66 -0.15 0.26
CA GLU A 123 -9.89 0.60 0.56
C GLU A 123 -9.93 0.92 2.07
N PRO A 124 -10.33 2.13 2.52
CA PRO A 124 -10.03 2.69 3.85
C PRO A 124 -10.24 1.80 5.09
N VAL A 125 -11.13 0.82 5.00
CA VAL A 125 -11.37 -0.20 6.04
C VAL A 125 -10.20 -1.19 6.15
N GLU A 126 -9.59 -1.56 5.04
CA GLU A 126 -8.52 -2.55 4.94
C GLU A 126 -7.18 -2.00 5.44
N TRP A 127 -6.84 -0.72 5.20
CA TRP A 127 -5.65 -0.11 5.82
C TRP A 127 -5.79 -0.04 7.33
N ALA A 128 -6.95 0.45 7.81
CA ALA A 128 -7.21 0.56 9.24
C ALA A 128 -7.28 -0.83 9.91
N ALA A 129 -7.81 -1.85 9.22
CA ALA A 129 -7.82 -3.23 9.68
C ALA A 129 -6.40 -3.83 9.70
N TRP A 130 -5.60 -3.61 8.66
CA TRP A 130 -4.22 -4.06 8.60
C TRP A 130 -3.38 -3.47 9.74
N GLN A 131 -3.52 -2.16 9.99
CA GLN A 131 -2.85 -1.52 11.12
C GLN A 131 -3.35 -2.04 12.47
N GLN A 132 -4.66 -2.33 12.60
CA GLN A 132 -5.21 -2.94 13.80
C GLN A 132 -4.59 -4.31 14.09
N GLU A 133 -4.40 -5.13 13.06
CA GLU A 133 -3.75 -6.44 13.17
C GLU A 133 -2.25 -6.33 13.46
N ALA A 134 -1.57 -5.34 12.86
CA ALA A 134 -0.14 -5.09 13.07
C ALA A 134 0.18 -4.40 14.40
N PHE A 135 -0.80 -3.74 15.04
CA PHE A 135 -0.58 -2.91 16.22
C PHE A 135 0.09 -3.61 17.39
N PRO A 136 -0.22 -4.88 17.76
CA PRO A 136 0.48 -5.57 18.84
C PRO A 136 2.00 -5.68 18.61
N ALA A 137 2.42 -5.93 17.38
CA ALA A 137 3.85 -6.00 17.02
C ALA A 137 4.50 -4.60 17.05
N TRP A 138 3.78 -3.59 16.57
CA TRP A 138 4.22 -2.19 16.66
C TRP A 138 4.40 -1.76 18.13
N ALA A 139 3.41 -2.05 18.99
CA ALA A 139 3.43 -1.72 20.40
C ALA A 139 4.58 -2.41 21.14
N ALA A 140 4.83 -3.69 20.85
CA ALA A 140 5.98 -4.43 21.39
C ALA A 140 7.33 -3.81 20.98
N THR A 141 7.41 -3.23 19.78
CA THR A 141 8.64 -2.63 19.25
C THR A 141 8.87 -1.22 19.79
N TYR A 142 7.84 -0.38 19.80
CA TYR A 142 7.96 1.07 20.04
C TYR A 142 7.46 1.54 21.41
N GLY A 143 6.84 0.65 22.18
CA GLY A 143 6.41 0.93 23.55
C GLY A 143 6.12 -0.34 24.35
N PRO A 144 7.10 -1.26 24.54
CA PRO A 144 6.88 -2.51 25.28
C PRO A 144 6.42 -2.29 26.72
N ASP A 145 6.85 -1.19 27.35
CA ASP A 145 6.48 -0.81 28.72
C ASP A 145 5.32 0.20 28.78
N VAL A 146 4.66 0.46 27.64
CA VAL A 146 3.60 1.45 27.53
C VAL A 146 2.24 0.76 27.52
N THR A 147 1.34 1.19 28.39
CA THR A 147 -0.08 0.83 28.30
C THR A 147 -0.76 1.68 27.23
N TRP A 148 -1.08 1.06 26.11
CA TRP A 148 -1.81 1.64 25.00
C TRP A 148 -3.32 1.39 25.16
N ASP A 149 -4.03 2.35 25.74
CA ASP A 149 -5.45 2.21 26.14
C ASP A 149 -6.44 3.02 25.27
N PHE A 150 -5.93 3.74 24.28
CA PHE A 150 -6.68 4.64 23.39
C PHE A 150 -7.36 5.82 24.12
N SER A 151 -6.92 6.14 25.34
CA SER A 151 -7.38 7.33 26.06
C SER A 151 -6.67 8.59 25.57
N VAL A 152 -7.26 9.77 25.76
CA VAL A 152 -6.58 11.07 25.51
C VAL A 152 -5.30 11.20 26.35
N SER A 153 -5.25 10.55 27.52
CA SER A 153 -4.06 10.55 28.38
C SER A 153 -2.87 9.79 27.75
N SER A 154 -3.15 8.80 26.89
CA SER A 154 -2.12 8.01 26.19
C SER A 154 -1.38 8.81 25.11
N LEU A 155 -1.90 9.96 24.67
CA LEU A 155 -1.25 10.81 23.67
C LEU A 155 0.13 11.31 24.14
N ASP A 156 0.30 11.59 25.45
CA ASP A 156 1.61 11.95 26.01
C ASP A 156 2.62 10.81 25.86
N ARG A 157 2.15 9.56 25.90
CA ARG A 157 2.98 8.36 25.72
C ARG A 157 3.31 8.14 24.24
N LEU A 158 2.38 8.45 23.34
CA LEU A 158 2.62 8.44 21.89
C LEU A 158 3.69 9.46 21.51
N GLU A 159 3.61 10.69 22.01
CA GLU A 159 4.66 11.69 21.80
C GLU A 159 6.02 11.26 22.35
N GLN A 160 6.04 10.61 23.52
CA GLN A 160 7.28 10.04 24.06
C GLN A 160 7.82 8.91 23.17
N ALA A 161 6.97 8.11 22.53
CA ALA A 161 7.41 7.11 21.55
C ALA A 161 7.99 7.78 20.29
N LEU A 162 7.37 8.85 19.78
CA LEU A 162 7.90 9.67 18.68
C LEU A 162 9.29 10.21 19.00
N ARG A 163 9.47 10.80 20.18
CA ARG A 163 10.78 11.35 20.59
C ARG A 163 11.84 10.27 20.76
N ARG A 164 11.47 9.11 21.32
CA ARG A 164 12.39 7.98 21.51
C ARG A 164 12.80 7.30 20.21
N SER A 165 11.92 7.26 19.21
CA SER A 165 12.22 6.65 17.92
C SER A 165 13.23 7.46 17.10
N GLY A 166 13.41 8.74 17.43
CA GLY A 166 14.32 9.66 16.73
C GLY A 166 13.91 9.89 15.27
N VAL A 167 12.65 9.60 14.91
CA VAL A 167 12.14 9.79 13.55
C VAL A 167 11.93 11.29 13.33
N PRO A 168 12.61 11.92 12.35
CA PRO A 168 12.38 13.32 12.04
C PRO A 168 11.00 13.50 11.38
N ALA A 169 10.40 14.69 11.53
CA ALA A 169 9.06 14.99 11.02
C ALA A 169 8.87 14.64 9.54
N ALA A 170 9.83 14.98 8.68
CA ALA A 170 9.77 14.66 7.25
C ALA A 170 9.70 13.15 6.96
N ALA A 171 10.37 12.34 7.77
CA ALA A 171 10.40 10.88 7.60
C ALA A 171 9.08 10.19 7.99
N LEU A 172 8.18 10.90 8.70
CA LEU A 172 6.84 10.40 9.00
C LEU A 172 5.94 10.41 7.76
N THR A 173 6.17 11.36 6.85
CA THR A 173 5.29 11.65 5.70
C THR A 173 5.88 11.22 4.35
N ASP A 174 7.18 10.97 4.26
CA ASP A 174 7.84 10.54 3.01
C ASP A 174 7.90 9.01 2.81
N GLY A 175 7.33 8.25 3.75
CA GLY A 175 7.27 6.79 3.72
C GLY A 175 8.55 6.06 4.15
N SER A 176 9.66 6.76 4.37
CA SER A 176 10.95 6.14 4.76
C SER A 176 10.92 5.43 6.12
N ARG A 177 9.93 5.78 6.97
CA ARG A 177 9.68 5.15 8.27
C ARG A 177 8.24 4.66 8.41
N ALA A 178 7.68 4.10 7.34
CA ALA A 178 6.32 3.57 7.30
C ALA A 178 6.01 2.53 8.40
N ASP A 179 7.02 1.74 8.80
CA ASP A 179 6.95 0.78 9.89
C ASP A 179 6.61 1.44 11.24
N PHE A 180 7.13 2.63 11.49
CA PHE A 180 6.80 3.44 12.66
C PHE A 180 5.58 4.31 12.43
N SER A 181 5.56 5.09 11.34
CA SER A 181 4.56 6.12 11.09
C SER A 181 3.18 5.54 10.82
N GLY A 182 3.07 4.34 10.24
CA GLY A 182 1.80 3.66 10.03
C GLY A 182 1.08 3.34 11.35
N GLY A 183 1.75 2.62 12.26
CA GLY A 183 1.17 2.24 13.55
C GLY A 183 0.91 3.44 14.47
N ALA A 184 1.79 4.44 14.45
CA ALA A 184 1.59 5.68 15.20
C ALA A 184 0.38 6.47 14.67
N SER A 185 0.25 6.61 13.36
CA SER A 185 -0.86 7.31 12.70
C SER A 185 -2.18 6.64 13.00
N TRP A 186 -2.21 5.32 12.88
CA TRP A 186 -3.39 4.52 13.22
C TRP A 186 -3.78 4.69 14.69
N TYR A 187 -2.83 4.63 15.62
CA TYR A 187 -3.12 4.78 17.04
C TYR A 187 -3.71 6.16 17.37
N LEU A 188 -3.10 7.23 16.86
CA LEU A 188 -3.64 8.59 17.03
C LEU A 188 -5.03 8.70 16.45
N GLY A 189 -5.25 8.16 15.25
CA GLY A 189 -6.57 8.17 14.65
C GLY A 189 -7.60 7.37 15.45
N GLU A 190 -7.24 6.23 16.04
CA GLU A 190 -8.15 5.49 16.92
C GLU A 190 -8.51 6.26 18.20
N VAL A 191 -7.58 7.01 18.78
CA VAL A 191 -7.88 7.92 19.91
C VAL A 191 -8.89 8.98 19.48
N LEU A 192 -8.68 9.62 18.33
CA LEU A 192 -9.58 10.63 17.77
C LEU A 192 -10.95 10.02 17.45
N ARG A 193 -11.00 8.90 16.74
CA ARG A 193 -12.24 8.24 16.31
C ARG A 193 -13.10 7.80 17.49
N ARG A 194 -12.48 7.25 18.54
CA ARG A 194 -13.19 6.79 19.74
C ARG A 194 -13.65 7.94 20.63
N GLY A 195 -12.86 9.02 20.70
CA GLY A 195 -13.14 10.16 21.56
C GLY A 195 -14.04 11.23 20.93
N LEU A 196 -13.91 11.45 19.62
CA LEU A 196 -14.52 12.55 18.87
C LEU A 196 -15.45 12.07 17.74
N GLY A 197 -15.59 10.75 17.56
CA GLY A 197 -16.30 10.17 16.43
C GLY A 197 -15.52 10.28 15.11
N GLY A 198 -16.23 10.02 14.01
CA GLY A 198 -15.66 10.03 12.67
C GLY A 198 -15.46 8.63 12.10
N VAL A 199 -15.05 8.60 10.83
CA VAL A 199 -14.80 7.37 10.07
C VAL A 199 -13.44 7.46 9.38
N TRP A 200 -12.75 6.33 9.33
CA TRP A 200 -11.53 6.21 8.54
C TRP A 200 -11.89 6.33 7.07
N GLU A 201 -11.15 7.16 6.37
CA GLU A 201 -11.26 7.32 4.93
C GLU A 201 -9.88 7.55 4.33
N ASP A 202 -9.62 6.87 3.24
CA ASP A 202 -8.35 7.00 2.57
C ASP A 202 -8.34 8.23 1.66
N ASP A 203 -7.16 8.80 1.53
CA ASP A 203 -6.87 9.91 0.63
C ASP A 203 -5.59 9.55 -0.12
N PHE A 204 -5.47 10.00 -1.37
CA PHE A 204 -4.40 9.60 -2.30
C PHE A 204 -2.96 9.86 -1.79
N GLU A 205 -2.82 10.65 -0.72
CA GLU A 205 -1.54 10.97 -0.10
C GLU A 205 -1.36 10.30 1.27
N TYR A 206 -2.40 10.22 2.10
CA TYR A 206 -2.34 9.73 3.48
C TYR A 206 -3.71 9.25 3.99
N ALA A 207 -3.73 8.20 4.82
CA ALA A 207 -4.92 7.79 5.55
C ALA A 207 -5.47 8.94 6.43
N SER A 208 -6.79 9.19 6.34
CA SER A 208 -7.47 10.29 7.00
C SER A 208 -8.67 9.83 7.83
N LEU A 209 -9.11 10.67 8.77
CA LEU A 209 -10.40 10.56 9.42
C LEU A 209 -11.31 11.68 8.92
N ARG A 210 -12.56 11.37 8.58
CA ARG A 210 -13.59 12.38 8.29
C ARG A 210 -14.66 12.42 9.36
N HIS A 211 -15.37 13.53 9.41
CA HIS A 211 -16.44 13.78 10.38
C HIS A 211 -15.97 13.76 11.84
N VAL A 212 -14.74 14.20 12.10
CA VAL A 212 -14.18 14.26 13.46
C VAL A 212 -14.70 15.50 14.20
N GLY A 213 -15.23 15.30 15.39
CA GLY A 213 -15.70 16.36 16.27
C GLY A 213 -16.94 17.12 15.76
N PRO A 214 -17.42 18.12 16.51
CA PRO A 214 -18.63 18.87 16.18
C PRO A 214 -18.52 19.67 14.88
N GLY A 215 -17.30 19.99 14.45
CA GLY A 215 -17.03 20.67 13.17
C GLY A 215 -17.00 19.73 11.96
N HIS A 216 -17.22 18.42 12.14
CA HIS A 216 -17.12 17.41 11.08
C HIS A 216 -15.83 17.51 10.24
N SER A 217 -14.70 17.72 10.92
CA SER A 217 -13.43 17.97 10.25
C SER A 217 -12.85 16.72 9.59
N ARG A 218 -12.03 16.94 8.55
CA ARG A 218 -11.09 15.94 8.05
C ARG A 218 -9.74 16.12 8.75
N ILE A 219 -9.14 15.02 9.19
CA ILE A 219 -7.87 14.99 9.91
C ILE A 219 -6.96 13.94 9.26
N TRP A 220 -5.69 14.28 9.07
CA TRP A 220 -4.64 13.32 8.68
C TRP A 220 -3.73 13.07 9.89
N PRO A 221 -3.88 11.94 10.60
CA PRO A 221 -3.11 11.68 11.82
C PRO A 221 -1.60 11.79 11.61
N VAL A 222 -1.08 11.37 10.45
CA VAL A 222 0.35 11.46 10.14
C VAL A 222 0.87 12.90 10.12
N LEU A 223 0.08 13.86 9.64
CA LEU A 223 0.45 15.29 9.62
C LEU A 223 0.42 15.89 11.04
N ALA A 224 -0.53 15.44 11.87
CA ALA A 224 -0.59 15.83 13.28
C ALA A 224 0.62 15.28 14.05
N LEU A 225 1.04 14.05 13.77
CA LEU A 225 2.27 13.47 14.31
C LEU A 225 3.52 14.24 13.87
N ALA A 226 3.63 14.57 12.58
CA ALA A 226 4.75 15.33 12.05
C ALA A 226 4.86 16.72 12.70
N SER A 227 3.72 17.36 12.96
CA SER A 227 3.67 18.66 13.66
C SER A 227 4.01 18.55 15.16
N ALA A 228 3.88 17.35 15.76
CA ALA A 228 4.07 17.13 17.19
C ALA A 228 5.46 16.62 17.59
N VAL A 229 6.37 16.35 16.63
CA VAL A 229 7.70 15.77 16.89
C VAL A 229 8.50 16.61 17.90
N ASP A 230 8.46 17.93 17.75
CA ASP A 230 9.29 18.87 18.51
C ASP A 230 8.52 19.59 19.64
N GLU A 231 7.22 19.39 19.76
CA GLU A 231 6.35 20.14 20.67
C GLU A 231 5.66 19.22 21.71
N PRO A 232 6.14 19.20 22.97
CA PRO A 232 5.49 18.45 24.03
C PRO A 232 4.04 18.93 24.28
N GLY A 233 3.10 17.99 24.34
CA GLY A 233 1.69 18.26 24.54
C GLY A 233 0.93 18.66 23.27
N ALA A 234 1.61 18.72 22.11
CA ALA A 234 0.99 19.07 20.84
C ALA A 234 -0.15 18.13 20.46
N LEU A 235 -0.06 16.83 20.72
CA LEU A 235 -1.14 15.89 20.39
C LEU A 235 -2.38 16.08 21.27
N ARG A 236 -2.19 16.45 22.54
CA ARG A 236 -3.32 16.77 23.42
C ARG A 236 -3.96 18.11 23.04
N ALA A 237 -3.16 19.11 22.70
CA ALA A 237 -3.65 20.39 22.18
C ALA A 237 -4.39 20.21 20.85
N PHE A 238 -3.87 19.35 19.98
CA PHE A 238 -4.51 18.95 18.73
C PHE A 238 -5.88 18.31 19.02
N TYR A 239 -5.95 17.31 19.89
CA TYR A 239 -7.23 16.69 20.28
C TYR A 239 -8.24 17.71 20.81
N ALA A 240 -7.82 18.62 21.70
CA ALA A 240 -8.70 19.63 22.29
C ALA A 240 -9.27 20.62 21.25
N THR A 241 -8.51 20.91 20.19
CA THR A 241 -8.98 21.76 19.08
C THR A 241 -10.23 21.17 18.41
N TYR A 242 -10.33 19.84 18.35
CA TYR A 242 -11.44 19.14 17.70
C TYR A 242 -12.49 18.61 18.67
N SER A 243 -12.28 18.65 19.99
CA SER A 243 -13.30 18.28 20.97
C SER A 243 -14.39 19.34 21.14
N GLY A 244 -14.11 20.59 20.75
CA GLY A 244 -14.99 21.73 21.04
C GLY A 244 -14.99 22.14 22.52
N ASP A 245 -14.09 21.56 23.32
CA ASP A 245 -13.94 21.85 24.74
C ASP A 245 -12.73 22.80 24.92
N PRO A 246 -12.90 24.01 25.50
CA PRO A 246 -11.77 24.86 25.82
C PRO A 246 -10.91 24.16 26.88
N LEU A 247 -9.60 24.07 26.66
CA LEU A 247 -8.63 23.57 27.65
C LEU A 247 -8.81 24.37 28.97
N HIS A 248 -9.35 23.72 30.01
CA HIS A 248 -9.46 24.23 31.37
C HIS A 248 -8.81 23.28 32.37
#